data_AF-A0A9W7MS38-F1
#
_entry.id   AF-A0A9W7MS38-F1
#
_cell.length_a   1.000
_cell.length_b   1.000
_cell.length_c   1.000
_cell.angle_alpha   90.00
_cell.angle_beta   90.00
_cell.angle_gamma   90.00
#
_symmetry.space_group_name_H-M   'P 1'
#
loop_
_entity.id
_entity.type
_entity.pdbx_description
1 polymer ?
#
loop_
_entity_poly.entity_id
_entity_poly.type
_entity_poly.pdbx_seq_one_letter_code
_entity_poly.pdbx_strand_id
1 'polypeptide(L)'
;MAPSLSKANSGASGLVDGHNTQSLISLEGSNFAADGHVFLTDVHDNITLTPAPCASSADKSISIVGSFVGFDAAEPHSRHVVPIGKLRNIKFMSIFRFKVWWTTQWVSSNGKDLENETQIVILDKSDSGRPYVLLLPLLEGPFRASLQPGADDNVDVCVESGSTAVTSATFQSVVYIHVGEDPFNLVKEAVKVVNDHLGTF
;
A
#
# COMPACT_ATOMS: atom_id res chain seq x y z
N MET A 1 64.89 31.22 -3.35
CA MET A 1 64.06 30.18 -2.75
C MET A 1 62.86 30.85 -2.10
N ALA A 2 61.66 30.61 -2.60
CA ALA A 2 60.41 31.12 -2.05
C ALA A 2 59.71 29.98 -1.28
N PRO A 3 59.25 30.19 -0.04
CA PRO A 3 58.55 29.15 0.72
C PRO A 3 57.06 29.13 0.36
N SER A 4 56.53 27.93 0.11
CA SER A 4 55.12 27.64 -0.14
C SER A 4 54.34 27.56 1.17
N LEU A 5 53.21 28.26 1.23
CA LEU A 5 52.24 28.22 2.33
C LEU A 5 51.21 27.10 2.05
N SER A 6 51.24 26.05 2.86
CA SER A 6 50.16 25.07 2.96
C SER A 6 49.11 25.58 3.95
N LYS A 7 47.88 25.80 3.48
CA LYS A 7 46.77 26.28 4.29
C LYS A 7 45.97 25.08 4.79
N ALA A 8 46.03 24.85 6.10
CA ALA A 8 45.07 24.03 6.81
C ALA A 8 43.69 24.67 6.72
N ASN A 9 42.66 23.90 6.37
CA ASN A 9 41.28 24.33 6.51
C ASN A 9 40.63 23.52 7.63
N SER A 10 40.36 24.25 8.71
CA SER A 10 39.59 23.89 9.89
C SER A 10 38.21 23.36 9.52
N GLY A 11 37.80 22.29 10.19
CA GLY A 11 36.43 21.82 10.18
C GLY A 11 35.47 22.90 10.68
N ALA A 12 34.40 23.08 9.94
CA ALA A 12 33.20 23.77 10.39
C ALA A 12 32.00 23.00 9.83
N SER A 13 31.23 22.49 10.80
CA SER A 13 29.88 21.95 10.71
C SER A 13 29.07 22.42 9.51
N GLY A 14 28.69 21.49 8.63
CA GLY A 14 27.56 21.62 7.73
C GLY A 14 26.46 20.68 8.19
N LEU A 15 25.51 21.20 8.96
CA LEU A 15 24.22 20.56 9.21
C LEU A 15 23.58 20.23 7.85
N VAL A 16 23.37 18.94 7.59
CA VAL A 16 22.47 18.53 6.51
C VAL A 16 21.08 18.60 7.10
N ASP A 17 20.33 19.64 6.71
CA ASP A 17 18.91 19.79 7.00
C ASP A 17 18.16 18.53 6.56
N GLY A 18 17.78 17.71 7.54
CA GLY A 18 16.93 16.56 7.32
C GLY A 18 15.52 17.02 7.01
N HIS A 19 15.11 16.92 5.74
CA HIS A 19 13.70 16.89 5.41
C HIS A 19 13.09 15.67 6.12
N ASN A 20 12.32 15.92 7.17
CA ASN A 20 11.69 14.87 7.97
C ASN A 20 10.53 14.29 7.14
N THR A 21 10.83 13.30 6.30
CA THR A 21 9.84 12.60 5.49
C THR A 21 9.06 11.65 6.40
N GLN A 22 7.83 12.01 6.75
CA GLN A 22 6.98 11.17 7.58
C GLN A 22 6.07 10.35 6.68
N SER A 23 6.20 9.02 6.74
CA SER A 23 5.22 8.12 6.13
C SER A 23 3.98 8.08 7.02
N LEU A 24 2.81 8.32 6.42
CA LEU A 24 1.54 8.17 7.14
C LEU A 24 1.11 6.71 7.22
N ILE A 25 1.69 5.83 6.42
CA ILE A 25 1.44 4.39 6.47
C ILE A 25 2.66 3.71 7.07
N SER A 26 2.45 2.90 8.11
CA SER A 26 3.51 2.09 8.71
C SER A 26 3.05 0.64 8.88
N LEU A 27 4.03 -0.26 8.86
CA LEU A 27 3.90 -1.66 9.27
C LEU A 27 4.77 -1.82 10.52
N GLU A 28 4.14 -1.83 11.69
CA GLU A 28 4.83 -1.90 12.99
C GLU A 28 4.46 -3.18 13.70
N GLY A 29 5.46 -4.04 13.92
CA GLY A 29 5.22 -5.41 14.36
C GLY A 29 4.36 -6.15 13.33
N SER A 30 3.20 -6.64 13.77
CA SER A 30 2.23 -7.36 12.94
C SER A 30 1.01 -6.50 12.58
N ASN A 31 1.12 -5.17 12.58
CA ASN A 31 -0.02 -4.26 12.38
C ASN A 31 0.28 -3.20 11.32
N PHE A 32 -0.67 -3.00 10.40
CA PHE A 32 -0.68 -1.81 9.55
C PHE A 32 -1.38 -0.66 10.25
N ALA A 33 -0.75 0.51 10.23
CA ALA A 33 -1.29 1.74 10.78
C ALA A 33 -1.32 2.87 9.74
N ALA A 34 -2.34 3.72 9.84
CA ALA A 34 -2.53 4.94 9.08
C ALA A 34 -2.57 6.12 10.07
N ASP A 35 -1.61 7.02 9.98
CA ASP A 35 -1.38 8.13 10.91
C ASP A 35 -1.42 7.67 12.38
N GLY A 36 -0.67 6.60 12.69
CA GLY A 36 -0.61 5.99 14.03
C GLY A 36 -1.84 5.16 14.43
N HIS A 37 -2.87 5.06 13.59
CA HIS A 37 -4.08 4.30 13.88
C HIS A 37 -4.13 2.98 13.11
N VAL A 38 -4.20 1.87 13.84
CA VAL A 38 -4.23 0.53 13.25
C VAL A 38 -5.49 0.31 12.39
N PHE A 39 -5.32 -0.32 11.23
CA PHE A 39 -6.43 -0.70 10.35
C PHE A 39 -6.40 -2.15 9.88
N LEU A 40 -5.23 -2.82 9.88
CA LEU A 40 -5.11 -4.27 9.75
C LEU A 40 -4.21 -4.80 10.86
N THR A 41 -4.60 -5.94 11.42
CA THR A 41 -3.88 -6.64 12.51
C THR A 41 -3.42 -8.02 12.07
N ASP A 42 -2.55 -8.68 12.82
CA ASP A 42 -2.04 -10.03 12.51
C ASP A 42 -1.49 -10.16 11.07
N VAL A 43 -0.78 -9.14 10.59
CA VAL A 43 -0.09 -9.14 9.30
C VAL A 43 1.05 -10.16 9.36
N HIS A 44 1.14 -11.02 8.34
CA HIS A 44 2.14 -12.08 8.28
C HIS A 44 3.53 -11.53 7.91
N ASP A 45 4.60 -12.17 8.39
CA ASP A 45 5.99 -11.70 8.25
C ASP A 45 6.51 -11.66 6.80
N ASN A 46 5.83 -12.37 5.89
CA ASN A 46 6.19 -12.38 4.47
C ASN A 46 5.65 -11.17 3.70
N ILE A 47 4.84 -10.31 4.34
CA ILE A 47 4.30 -9.10 3.74
C ILE A 47 5.35 -7.99 3.81
N THR A 48 5.58 -7.32 2.69
CA THR A 48 6.51 -6.20 2.57
C THR A 48 5.75 -4.91 2.33
N LEU A 49 6.25 -3.81 2.91
CA LEU A 49 5.70 -2.47 2.71
C LEU A 49 6.80 -1.56 2.14
N THR A 50 6.54 -1.02 0.95
CA THR A 50 7.45 -0.11 0.25
C THR A 50 6.79 1.25 0.09
N PRO A 51 7.31 2.33 0.70
CA PRO A 51 6.75 3.66 0.55
C PRO A 51 6.71 4.11 -0.91
N ALA A 52 5.62 4.75 -1.33
CA ALA A 52 5.51 5.25 -2.69
C ALA A 52 6.39 6.51 -2.88
N PRO A 53 6.98 6.72 -4.07
CA PRO A 53 7.70 7.94 -4.38
C PRO A 53 6.79 9.16 -4.21
N CYS A 54 7.25 10.17 -3.48
CA CYS A 54 6.45 11.36 -3.23
C CYS A 54 6.38 12.24 -4.49
N ALA A 55 5.18 12.57 -4.95
CA ALA A 55 5.01 13.67 -5.90
C ALA A 55 5.31 14.98 -5.16
N SER A 56 6.40 15.65 -5.53
CA SER A 56 6.84 16.90 -4.91
C SER A 56 5.76 17.99 -5.03
N SER A 57 5.09 18.32 -3.92
CA SER A 57 4.44 19.62 -3.74
C SER A 57 5.38 20.54 -2.95
N ALA A 58 5.42 21.80 -3.32
CA ALA A 58 6.44 22.78 -2.92
C ALA A 58 6.37 23.26 -1.45
N ASP A 59 5.64 22.55 -0.58
CA ASP A 59 5.41 22.95 0.81
C ASP A 59 6.13 22.03 1.82
N LYS A 60 6.57 22.66 2.91
CA LYS A 60 7.67 22.27 3.82
C LYS A 60 7.49 21.03 4.71
N SER A 61 6.61 20.09 4.38
CA SER A 61 6.58 18.75 4.99
C SER A 61 6.14 17.72 3.95
N ILE A 62 7.07 16.88 3.52
CA ILE A 62 6.79 15.82 2.55
C ILE A 62 6.20 14.64 3.33
N SER A 63 4.88 14.58 3.43
CA SER A 63 4.19 13.40 3.97
C SER A 63 3.99 12.37 2.86
N ILE A 64 4.56 11.18 3.03
CA ILE A 64 4.31 10.07 2.11
C ILE A 64 2.93 9.50 2.45
N VAL A 65 1.97 9.71 1.55
CA VAL A 65 0.56 9.35 1.72
C VAL A 65 0.21 7.96 1.18
N GLY A 66 1.15 7.27 0.53
CA GLY A 66 0.90 5.99 -0.11
C GLY A 66 2.04 5.00 0.02
N SER A 67 1.72 3.71 -0.06
CA SER A 67 2.71 2.63 0.03
C SER A 67 2.25 1.42 -0.77
N PHE A 68 3.20 0.71 -1.35
CA PHE A 68 3.01 -0.55 -2.06
C PHE A 68 3.21 -1.71 -1.10
N VAL A 69 2.32 -2.70 -1.21
CA VAL A 69 2.37 -3.94 -0.46
C VAL A 69 2.75 -5.07 -1.42
N GLY A 70 3.76 -5.82 -1.03
CA GLY A 70 4.26 -7.00 -1.71
C GLY A 70 4.30 -8.21 -0.78
N PHE A 71 4.69 -9.36 -1.32
CA PHE A 71 5.01 -10.54 -0.52
C PHE A 71 5.94 -11.50 -1.27
N ASP A 72 6.60 -12.35 -0.49
CA ASP A 72 7.33 -13.52 -0.98
C ASP A 72 6.59 -14.82 -0.59
N ALA A 73 6.53 -15.76 -1.53
CA ALA A 73 6.01 -17.10 -1.36
C ALA A 73 7.16 -18.12 -1.42
N ALA A 74 6.95 -19.29 -0.81
CA ALA A 74 7.97 -20.33 -0.76
C ALA A 74 8.27 -20.94 -2.15
N GLU A 75 7.24 -21.09 -2.99
CA GLU A 75 7.34 -21.75 -4.29
C GLU A 75 6.63 -20.92 -5.38
N PRO A 76 7.13 -20.96 -6.62
CA PRO A 76 6.52 -20.24 -7.72
C PRO A 76 5.21 -20.90 -8.17
N HIS A 77 4.15 -20.12 -8.23
CA HIS A 77 2.84 -20.55 -8.71
C HIS A 77 2.20 -19.53 -9.65
N SER A 78 1.26 -20.00 -10.45
CA SER A 78 0.43 -19.15 -11.31
C SER A 78 -0.70 -18.46 -10.55
N ARG A 79 -0.94 -18.88 -9.30
CA ARG A 79 -1.96 -18.33 -8.40
C ARG A 79 -1.51 -18.43 -6.95
N HIS A 80 -1.56 -17.32 -6.24
CA HIS A 80 -1.30 -17.19 -4.80
C HIS A 80 -2.51 -16.59 -4.10
N VAL A 81 -2.79 -17.05 -2.88
CA VAL A 81 -3.76 -16.43 -1.98
C VAL A 81 -3.06 -16.27 -0.63
N VAL A 82 -2.83 -15.02 -0.23
CA VAL A 82 -2.02 -14.70 0.95
C VAL A 82 -2.79 -13.74 1.85
N PRO A 83 -2.91 -13.99 3.16
CA PRO A 83 -3.52 -13.05 4.09
C PRO A 83 -2.62 -11.84 4.27
N ILE A 84 -3.15 -10.64 4.08
CA ILE A 84 -2.44 -9.37 4.30
C ILE A 84 -2.77 -8.71 5.66
N GLY A 85 -3.64 -9.37 6.44
CA GLY A 85 -4.02 -8.96 7.80
C GLY A 85 -5.53 -9.01 8.03
N LYS A 86 -5.91 -8.95 9.30
CA LYS A 86 -7.29 -9.00 9.77
C LYS A 86 -7.91 -7.63 9.85
N LEU A 87 -9.07 -7.48 9.20
CA LEU A 87 -9.89 -6.28 9.22
C LEU A 87 -11.09 -6.53 10.15
N ARG A 88 -11.21 -5.76 11.23
CA ARG A 88 -12.29 -5.93 12.22
C ARG A 88 -12.84 -4.59 12.67
N ASN A 89 -14.16 -4.51 12.79
CA ASN A 89 -14.88 -3.36 13.35
C ASN A 89 -14.53 -2.01 12.68
N ILE A 90 -14.23 -2.04 11.37
CA ILE A 90 -13.89 -0.86 10.59
C ILE A 90 -14.81 -0.82 9.39
N LYS A 91 -15.73 0.15 9.37
CA LYS A 91 -16.65 0.33 8.25
C LYS A 91 -15.86 0.52 6.96
N PHE A 92 -16.30 -0.12 5.90
CA PHE A 92 -15.71 0.04 4.59
C PHE A 92 -16.77 -0.01 3.51
N MET A 93 -16.46 0.61 2.37
CA MET A 93 -17.10 0.34 1.09
C MET A 93 -16.11 -0.39 0.19
N SER A 94 -16.54 -1.44 -0.50
CA SER A 94 -15.75 -2.13 -1.50
C SER A 94 -16.45 -2.14 -2.85
N ILE A 95 -15.69 -2.32 -3.92
CA ILE A 95 -16.19 -2.58 -5.26
C ILE A 95 -15.65 -3.92 -5.72
N PHE A 96 -16.54 -4.85 -6.07
CA PHE A 96 -16.17 -6.20 -6.47
C PHE A 96 -16.85 -6.61 -7.77
N ARG A 97 -16.22 -7.54 -8.48
CA ARG A 97 -16.67 -8.04 -9.78
C ARG A 97 -17.44 -9.35 -9.61
N PHE A 98 -18.77 -9.29 -9.70
CA PHE A 98 -19.63 -10.47 -9.57
C PHE A 98 -19.96 -11.16 -10.91
N LYS A 99 -19.73 -10.47 -12.04
CA LYS A 99 -19.76 -11.03 -13.41
C LYS A 99 -18.65 -10.41 -14.23
N VAL A 100 -18.25 -11.07 -15.32
CA VAL A 100 -17.11 -10.67 -16.19
C VAL A 100 -17.07 -9.17 -16.50
N TRP A 101 -18.24 -8.55 -16.76
CA TRP A 101 -18.36 -7.14 -17.17
C TRP A 101 -19.06 -6.25 -16.15
N TRP A 102 -19.32 -6.74 -14.93
CA TRP A 102 -20.14 -6.04 -13.94
C TRP A 102 -19.46 -5.98 -12.58
N THR A 103 -19.40 -4.76 -12.05
CA THR A 103 -19.03 -4.49 -10.66
C THR A 103 -20.22 -3.94 -9.89
N THR A 104 -20.25 -4.19 -8.59
CA THR A 104 -21.19 -3.53 -7.67
C THR A 104 -20.48 -3.19 -6.37
N GLN A 105 -21.08 -2.29 -5.60
CA GLN A 105 -20.57 -1.90 -4.29
C GLN A 105 -21.07 -2.84 -3.18
N TRP A 106 -20.24 -3.02 -2.17
CA TRP A 106 -20.61 -3.69 -0.91
C TRP A 106 -20.16 -2.83 0.26
N VAL A 107 -20.87 -2.92 1.39
CA VAL A 107 -20.54 -2.16 2.61
C VAL A 107 -20.62 -3.11 3.79
N SER A 108 -19.54 -3.19 4.57
CA SER A 108 -19.53 -3.94 5.82
C SER A 108 -18.48 -3.39 6.79
N SER A 109 -18.04 -4.19 7.77
CA SER A 109 -17.05 -3.78 8.77
C SER A 109 -15.96 -4.81 9.10
N ASN A 110 -16.00 -6.01 8.53
CA ASN A 110 -15.01 -7.06 8.78
C ASN A 110 -14.49 -7.68 7.49
N GLY A 111 -13.25 -8.20 7.51
CA GLY A 111 -12.59 -8.76 6.34
C GLY A 111 -13.32 -9.97 5.75
N LYS A 112 -13.95 -10.80 6.60
CA LYS A 112 -14.78 -11.93 6.15
C LYS A 112 -16.01 -11.52 5.33
N ASP A 113 -16.43 -10.26 5.45
CA ASP A 113 -17.60 -9.74 4.75
C ASP A 113 -17.22 -9.16 3.38
N LEU A 114 -15.94 -9.25 2.97
CA LEU A 114 -15.54 -8.94 1.60
C LEU A 114 -16.12 -9.96 0.63
N GLU A 115 -16.30 -9.53 -0.60
CA GLU A 115 -16.67 -10.41 -1.70
C GLU A 115 -15.41 -10.84 -2.46
N ASN A 116 -15.47 -12.02 -3.06
CA ASN A 116 -14.42 -12.45 -3.99
C ASN A 116 -14.30 -11.44 -5.14
N GLU A 117 -13.10 -11.32 -5.71
CA GLU A 117 -12.85 -10.40 -6.83
C GLU A 117 -13.09 -8.93 -6.47
N THR A 118 -12.81 -8.55 -5.21
CA THR A 118 -12.83 -7.15 -4.77
C THR A 118 -11.65 -6.40 -5.39
N GLN A 119 -11.93 -5.30 -6.08
CA GLN A 119 -10.95 -4.50 -6.84
C GLN A 119 -10.64 -3.17 -6.18
N ILE A 120 -11.46 -2.71 -5.23
CA ILE A 120 -11.23 -1.50 -4.43
C ILE A 120 -11.84 -1.73 -3.05
N VAL A 121 -11.13 -1.32 -1.99
CA VAL A 121 -11.69 -1.17 -0.64
C VAL A 121 -11.35 0.22 -0.11
N ILE A 122 -12.33 0.94 0.42
CA ILE A 122 -12.16 2.22 1.10
C ILE A 122 -12.64 2.04 2.55
N LEU A 123 -11.69 2.05 3.48
CA LEU A 123 -11.98 2.05 4.91
C LEU A 123 -12.39 3.45 5.35
N ASP A 124 -13.45 3.53 6.13
CA ASP A 124 -13.96 4.78 6.68
C ASP A 124 -12.98 5.35 7.72
N LYS A 125 -12.99 6.68 7.82
CA LYS A 125 -12.25 7.39 8.84
C LYS A 125 -12.81 7.07 10.23
N SER A 126 -12.00 7.27 11.27
CA SER A 126 -12.46 7.12 12.66
C SER A 126 -12.66 8.48 13.33
N ASP A 127 -13.55 8.51 14.33
CA ASP A 127 -13.71 9.67 15.22
C ASP A 127 -12.43 9.94 16.04
N SER A 128 -11.54 8.95 16.16
CA SER A 128 -10.25 9.07 16.86
C SER A 128 -9.17 9.75 16.03
N GLY A 129 -9.41 9.99 14.73
CA GLY A 129 -8.47 10.68 13.84
C GLY A 129 -7.80 9.78 12.80
N ARG A 130 -8.22 8.52 12.60
CA ARG A 130 -7.71 7.72 11.47
C ARG A 130 -8.28 8.28 10.16
N PRO A 131 -7.45 8.57 9.14
CA PRO A 131 -7.93 9.00 7.83
C PRO A 131 -8.68 7.89 7.10
N TYR A 132 -9.28 8.21 5.95
CA TYR A 132 -9.72 7.17 5.01
C TYR A 132 -8.50 6.39 4.53
N VAL A 133 -8.67 5.07 4.35
CA VAL A 133 -7.62 4.20 3.83
C VAL A 133 -8.14 3.47 2.60
N LEU A 134 -7.50 3.68 1.46
CA LEU A 134 -7.75 2.95 0.23
C LEU A 134 -6.85 1.72 0.18
N LEU A 135 -7.39 0.56 -0.20
CA LEU A 135 -6.64 -0.60 -0.64
C LEU A 135 -7.02 -0.86 -2.10
N LEU A 136 -6.02 -0.82 -2.98
CA LEU A 136 -6.19 -0.92 -4.42
C LEU A 136 -5.29 -2.03 -4.97
N PRO A 137 -5.84 -3.24 -5.24
CA PRO A 137 -5.14 -4.29 -5.94
C PRO A 137 -4.67 -3.84 -7.34
N LEU A 138 -3.45 -4.23 -7.68
CA LEU A 138 -2.75 -3.80 -8.90
C LEU A 138 -2.44 -4.97 -9.84
N LEU A 139 -1.93 -4.60 -11.01
CA LEU A 139 -1.22 -5.53 -11.88
C LEU A 139 0.28 -5.49 -11.54
N GLU A 140 0.91 -6.65 -11.56
CA GLU A 140 2.37 -6.75 -11.47
C GLU A 140 2.88 -7.70 -12.55
N GLY A 141 3.45 -7.12 -13.61
CA GLY A 141 3.80 -7.86 -14.82
C GLY A 141 2.57 -8.60 -15.38
N PRO A 142 2.63 -9.93 -15.60
CA PRO A 142 1.50 -10.70 -16.11
C PRO A 142 0.49 -11.12 -15.04
N PHE A 143 0.66 -10.70 -13.78
CA PHE A 143 -0.21 -11.09 -12.68
C PHE A 143 -1.21 -9.99 -12.33
N ARG A 144 -2.43 -10.38 -12.01
CA ARG A 144 -3.47 -9.52 -11.47
C ARG A 144 -3.72 -9.83 -10.01
N ALA A 145 -3.78 -8.80 -9.18
CA ALA A 145 -4.25 -8.89 -7.81
C ALA A 145 -5.75 -8.60 -7.68
N SER A 146 -6.38 -9.21 -6.69
CA SER A 146 -7.70 -8.86 -6.16
C SER A 146 -7.77 -9.18 -4.67
N LEU A 147 -8.75 -8.63 -3.96
CA LEU A 147 -9.02 -8.98 -2.56
C LEU A 147 -10.20 -9.95 -2.48
N GLN A 148 -10.18 -10.78 -1.46
CA GLN A 148 -11.23 -11.75 -1.16
C GLN A 148 -11.31 -12.00 0.36
N PRO A 149 -12.43 -12.54 0.87
CA PRO A 149 -12.53 -12.88 2.29
C PRO A 149 -11.63 -14.07 2.63
N GLY A 150 -10.80 -13.90 3.65
CA GLY A 150 -9.98 -14.95 4.25
C GLY A 150 -10.59 -15.53 5.53
N ALA A 151 -9.92 -16.53 6.10
CA ALA A 151 -10.32 -17.10 7.39
C ALA A 151 -10.14 -16.09 8.54
N ASP A 152 -10.98 -16.16 9.57
CA ASP A 152 -10.86 -15.36 10.80
C ASP A 152 -10.76 -13.82 10.59
N ASP A 153 -11.57 -13.29 9.66
CA ASP A 153 -11.59 -11.88 9.24
C ASP A 153 -10.33 -11.38 8.51
N ASN A 154 -9.49 -12.30 8.02
CA ASN A 154 -8.40 -11.93 7.13
C ASN A 154 -8.93 -11.32 5.84
N VAL A 155 -8.21 -10.32 5.37
CA VAL A 155 -8.27 -9.85 3.99
C VAL A 155 -7.18 -10.63 3.26
N ASP A 156 -7.57 -11.44 2.29
CA ASP A 156 -6.62 -12.19 1.47
C ASP A 156 -6.41 -11.47 0.14
N VAL A 157 -5.16 -11.36 -0.29
CA VAL A 157 -4.80 -10.96 -1.65
C VAL A 157 -4.68 -12.21 -2.53
N CYS A 158 -5.48 -12.27 -3.59
CA CYS A 158 -5.38 -13.26 -4.65
C CYS A 158 -4.59 -12.68 -5.82
N VAL A 159 -3.43 -13.27 -6.14
CA VAL A 159 -2.55 -12.84 -7.23
C VAL A 159 -2.41 -13.97 -8.24
N GLU A 160 -2.86 -13.76 -9.48
CA GLU A 160 -2.88 -14.81 -10.50
C GLU A 160 -2.57 -14.32 -11.92
N SER A 161 -1.92 -15.18 -12.70
CA SER A 161 -1.57 -14.92 -14.11
C SER A 161 -2.61 -15.46 -15.11
N GLY A 162 -3.52 -16.32 -14.65
CA GLY A 162 -4.46 -17.04 -15.52
C GLY A 162 -3.81 -18.13 -16.40
N SER A 163 -2.53 -18.46 -16.20
CA SER A 163 -1.80 -19.47 -16.98
C SER A 163 -0.85 -20.28 -16.11
N THR A 164 -0.96 -21.61 -16.14
CA THR A 164 -0.06 -22.52 -15.41
C THR A 164 1.40 -22.46 -15.88
N ALA A 165 1.66 -21.87 -17.06
CA ALA A 165 3.01 -21.68 -17.58
C ALA A 165 3.67 -20.38 -17.09
N VAL A 166 2.90 -19.46 -16.50
CA VAL A 166 3.40 -18.16 -16.00
C VAL A 166 3.33 -18.17 -14.48
N THR A 167 4.48 -18.42 -13.85
CA THR A 167 4.62 -18.58 -12.40
C THR A 167 5.62 -17.58 -11.83
N SER A 168 5.34 -17.05 -10.63
CA SER A 168 6.28 -16.25 -9.84
C SER A 168 6.12 -16.62 -8.37
N ALA A 169 7.11 -16.30 -7.54
CA ALA A 169 7.05 -16.45 -6.08
C ALA A 169 7.22 -15.11 -5.35
N THR A 170 7.65 -14.06 -6.04
CA THR A 170 7.98 -12.75 -5.44
C THR A 170 7.15 -11.67 -6.10
N PHE A 171 6.58 -10.80 -5.28
CA PHE A 171 5.76 -9.67 -5.69
C PHE A 171 6.07 -8.44 -4.82
N GLN A 172 6.18 -7.25 -5.43
CA GLN A 172 6.60 -6.03 -4.74
C GLN A 172 5.46 -5.02 -4.51
N SER A 173 4.44 -5.03 -5.37
CA SER A 173 3.46 -3.95 -5.49
C SER A 173 2.08 -4.46 -5.92
N VAL A 174 1.61 -5.57 -5.34
CA VAL A 174 0.32 -6.17 -5.68
C VAL A 174 -0.88 -5.44 -5.08
N VAL A 175 -0.69 -4.68 -4.01
CA VAL A 175 -1.72 -3.79 -3.46
C VAL A 175 -1.11 -2.43 -3.18
N TYR A 176 -1.78 -1.37 -3.61
CA TYR A 176 -1.44 -0.01 -3.24
C TYR A 176 -2.35 0.46 -2.11
N ILE A 177 -1.75 1.03 -1.07
CA ILE A 177 -2.43 1.66 0.05
C ILE A 177 -2.27 3.17 -0.06
N HIS A 178 -3.35 3.91 0.14
CA HIS A 178 -3.34 5.38 0.15
C HIS A 178 -4.18 5.91 1.31
N VAL A 179 -3.73 6.99 1.93
CA VAL A 179 -4.46 7.65 3.03
C VAL A 179 -4.87 9.07 2.66
N GLY A 180 -6.01 9.53 3.18
CA GLY A 180 -6.50 10.89 2.93
C GLY A 180 -7.77 11.24 3.69
N GLU A 181 -8.08 12.54 3.74
CA GLU A 181 -9.21 13.08 4.52
C GLU A 181 -10.54 13.14 3.75
N ASP A 182 -10.47 13.10 2.41
CA ASP A 182 -11.63 13.17 1.53
C ASP A 182 -11.65 11.93 0.61
N PRO A 183 -12.73 11.12 0.63
CA PRO A 183 -12.77 9.85 -0.09
C PRO A 183 -12.84 10.01 -1.62
N PHE A 184 -13.26 11.17 -2.13
CA PHE A 184 -13.31 11.42 -3.58
C PHE A 184 -11.92 11.76 -4.12
N ASN A 185 -11.18 12.62 -3.41
CA ASN A 185 -9.79 12.93 -3.73
C ASN A 185 -8.88 11.73 -3.47
N LEU A 186 -9.17 10.91 -2.45
CA LEU A 186 -8.41 9.70 -2.11
C LEU A 186 -8.21 8.80 -3.33
N VAL A 187 -9.30 8.44 -4.02
CA VAL A 187 -9.24 7.57 -5.20
C VAL A 187 -8.51 8.25 -6.34
N LYS A 188 -8.78 9.54 -6.59
CA LYS A 188 -8.16 10.30 -7.67
C LYS A 188 -6.64 10.38 -7.52
N GLU A 189 -6.15 10.73 -6.33
CA GLU A 189 -4.72 10.87 -6.08
C GLU A 189 -4.03 9.50 -6.03
N ALA A 190 -4.70 8.48 -5.50
CA ALA A 190 -4.17 7.12 -5.55
C ALA A 190 -3.97 6.60 -6.98
N VAL A 191 -4.97 6.79 -7.85
CA VAL A 191 -4.88 6.39 -9.26
C VAL A 191 -3.75 7.15 -9.97
N LYS A 192 -3.52 8.42 -9.63
CA LYS A 192 -2.38 9.19 -10.18
C LYS A 192 -1.04 8.54 -9.82
N VAL A 193 -0.82 8.21 -8.55
CA VAL A 193 0.42 7.56 -8.09
C VAL A 193 0.59 6.18 -8.73
N VAL A 194 -0.49 5.42 -8.85
CA VAL A 194 -0.47 4.10 -9.49
C VAL A 194 -0.16 4.20 -10.98
N ASN A 195 -0.73 5.17 -11.70
CA ASN A 195 -0.42 5.41 -13.10
C ASN A 195 1.06 5.77 -13.31
N ASP A 196 1.62 6.62 -12.43
CA ASP A 196 3.05 6.95 -12.45
C ASP A 196 3.94 5.73 -12.18
N HIS A 197 3.50 4.81 -11.30
CA HIS A 197 4.22 3.57 -10.95
C HIS A 197 4.15 2.50 -12.03
N LEU A 198 2.96 2.23 -12.57
CA LEU A 198 2.75 1.19 -13.57
C LEU A 198 3.18 1.64 -14.98
N GLY A 199 3.26 2.95 -15.23
CA GLY A 199 3.46 3.50 -16.56
C GLY A 199 2.27 3.24 -17.50
N THR A 200 1.10 3.01 -16.93
CA THR A 200 -0.15 2.70 -17.64
C THR A 200 -1.33 3.43 -17.02
N PHE A 201 -2.35 3.72 -17.83
CA PHE A 201 -3.58 4.44 -17.50
C PHE A 201 -4.24 4.08 -16.16
#